data_AF-A0A2W6YVX8-F1
#
_entry.id   AF-A0A2W6YVX8-F1
#
_cell.length_a   1.000
_cell.length_b   1.000
_cell.length_c   1.000
_cell.angle_alpha   90.00
_cell.angle_beta   90.00
_cell.angle_gamma   90.00
#
_symmetry.space_group_name_H-M   'P 1'
#
loop_
_entity.id
_entity.type
_entity.pdbx_description
1 polymer ?
#
loop_
_entity_poly.entity_id
_entity_poly.type
_entity_poly.pdbx_seq_one_letter_code
_entity_poly.pdbx_strand_id
1 'polypeptide(L)'
;MIEIRGDLLKSIPKATLAKTMTTITLELPQNIYEPLQKAAAKAGQSPQELITKLLGQTIQAFADDPLEEFIGAFQSDIPDWGANHDRYLGQELLENHNV
;
A
#
# COMPACT_ATOMS: atom_id res chain seq x y z
N MET A 1 -26.01 29.29 -20.46
CA MET A 1 -25.91 28.21 -21.46
C MET A 1 -24.87 28.64 -22.48
N ILE A 2 -23.64 28.14 -22.35
CA ILE A 2 -22.53 28.46 -23.26
C ILE A 2 -21.94 27.13 -23.72
N GLU A 3 -22.07 26.87 -25.01
CA GLU A 3 -21.63 25.66 -25.72
C GLU A 3 -20.19 25.88 -26.19
N ILE A 4 -19.26 24.99 -25.81
CA ILE A 4 -17.86 25.07 -26.26
C ILE A 4 -17.62 23.98 -27.32
N ARG A 5 -17.35 24.43 -28.55
CA ARG A 5 -17.05 23.61 -29.73
C ARG A 5 -15.65 22.97 -29.62
N GLY A 6 -15.57 21.70 -29.97
CA GLY A 6 -14.50 20.76 -29.63
C GLY A 6 -13.19 20.80 -30.42
N ASP A 7 -12.68 21.98 -30.82
CA ASP A 7 -11.48 22.06 -31.68
C ASP A 7 -10.26 22.79 -31.07
N LEU A 8 -10.22 23.02 -29.74
CA LEU A 8 -9.11 23.75 -29.09
C LEU A 8 -8.04 22.88 -28.41
N LEU A 9 -7.89 21.60 -28.78
CA LEU A 9 -6.92 20.69 -28.13
C LEU A 9 -5.58 20.55 -28.86
N LYS A 10 -5.30 21.32 -29.92
CA LYS A 10 -4.05 21.18 -30.70
C LYS A 10 -2.92 22.16 -30.39
N SER A 11 -3.00 22.99 -29.34
CA SER A 11 -1.94 23.96 -29.07
C SER A 11 -1.56 24.19 -27.61
N ILE A 12 -1.71 23.22 -26.71
CA ILE A 12 -1.16 23.37 -25.36
C ILE A 12 0.32 22.94 -25.37
N PRO A 13 1.28 23.84 -25.08
CA PRO A 13 2.70 23.50 -25.02
C PRO A 13 2.98 22.54 -23.87
N LYS A 14 3.99 21.67 -24.03
CA LYS A 14 4.57 20.77 -22.99
C LYS A 14 5.24 21.57 -21.86
N ALA A 15 4.49 22.40 -21.15
CA ALA A 15 4.96 23.16 -20.00
C ALA A 15 4.17 22.76 -18.76
N THR A 16 4.89 22.15 -17.82
CA THR A 16 4.51 21.96 -16.41
C THR A 16 3.38 20.95 -16.17
N LEU A 17 3.75 19.69 -15.93
CA LEU A 17 2.93 18.79 -15.11
C LEU A 17 2.86 19.41 -13.71
N ALA A 18 1.87 20.28 -13.48
CA ALA A 18 1.57 20.75 -12.14
C ALA A 18 1.25 19.51 -11.30
N LYS A 19 2.04 19.24 -10.26
CA LYS A 19 1.69 18.24 -9.25
C LYS A 19 0.33 18.65 -8.69
N THR A 20 -0.71 17.94 -9.09
CA THR A 20 -2.07 18.20 -8.60
C THR A 20 -2.07 17.91 -7.11
N MET A 21 -2.20 18.95 -6.28
CA MET A 21 -2.31 18.78 -4.83
C MET A 21 -3.78 18.57 -4.47
N THR A 22 -4.05 17.45 -3.81
CA THR A 22 -5.38 17.13 -3.27
C THR A 22 -5.30 17.17 -1.76
N THR A 23 -6.24 17.87 -1.11
CA THR A 23 -6.33 17.93 0.35
C THR A 23 -7.37 16.94 0.84
N ILE A 24 -7.02 16.17 1.86
CA ILE A 24 -7.94 15.30 2.59
C ILE A 24 -7.98 15.74 4.05
N THR A 25 -9.16 15.72 4.66
CA THR A 25 -9.36 15.98 6.10
C THR A 25 -9.68 14.64 6.76
N LEU A 26 -8.97 14.31 7.84
CA LEU A 26 -9.10 13.06 8.57
C LEU A 26 -9.50 13.36 10.01
N GLU A 27 -10.61 12.79 10.45
CA GLU A 27 -10.96 12.74 11.88
C GLU A 27 -10.30 11.51 12.49
N LEU A 28 -9.34 11.72 13.39
CA LEU A 28 -8.61 10.65 14.04
C LEU A 28 -9.04 10.53 15.51
N PRO A 29 -9.46 9.34 15.96
CA PRO A 29 -9.66 9.07 17.38
C PRO A 29 -8.39 9.39 18.19
N GLN A 30 -8.55 9.94 19.40
CA GLN A 30 -7.41 10.40 20.19
C GLN A 30 -6.42 9.28 20.54
N ASN A 31 -6.91 8.06 20.75
CA ASN A 31 -6.09 6.88 20.99
C ASN A 31 -5.19 6.49 19.80
N ILE A 32 -5.44 7.03 18.60
CA ILE A 32 -4.60 6.85 17.40
C ILE A 32 -3.69 8.06 17.19
N TYR A 33 -4.21 9.27 17.42
CA TYR A 33 -3.46 10.49 17.20
C TYR A 33 -2.29 10.66 18.19
N GLU A 34 -2.46 10.26 19.46
CA GLU A 34 -1.39 10.35 20.46
C GLU A 34 -0.18 9.45 20.14
N PRO A 35 -0.35 8.16 19.79
CA PRO A 35 0.75 7.33 19.27
C PRO A 35 1.41 7.91 18.03
N LEU A 36 0.63 8.45 17.09
CA LEU A 36 1.16 9.07 15.86
C LEU A 36 2.07 10.26 16.18
N GLN A 37 1.66 11.15 17.10
CA GLN A 37 2.50 12.27 17.54
C GLN A 37 3.83 11.79 18.14
N LYS A 38 3.79 10.77 19.01
CA LYS A 38 5.00 10.21 19.62
C LYS A 38 5.93 9.59 18.58
N ALA A 39 5.37 8.87 17.60
CA ALA A 39 6.14 8.28 16.52
C ALA A 39 6.77 9.36 15.62
N ALA A 40 6.02 10.41 15.28
CA ALA A 40 6.50 11.53 14.47
C ALA A 40 7.65 12.28 15.18
N ALA A 41 7.48 12.57 16.48
CA ALA A 41 8.51 13.20 17.28
C ALA A 41 9.82 12.37 17.33
N LYS A 42 9.72 11.04 17.50
CA LYS A 42 10.89 10.15 17.46
C LYS A 42 11.58 10.15 16.09
N ALA A 43 10.82 10.34 15.01
CA ALA A 43 11.33 10.41 13.66
C ALA A 43 11.83 11.82 13.25
N GLY A 44 11.68 12.84 14.11
CA GLY A 44 11.99 14.23 13.77
C GLY A 44 11.06 14.82 12.71
N GLN A 45 9.82 14.34 12.62
CA GLN A 45 8.82 14.73 11.63
C GLN A 45 7.56 15.30 12.31
N SER A 46 6.76 16.05 11.57
CA SER A 46 5.39 16.38 11.97
C SER A 46 4.46 15.16 11.82
N PRO A 47 3.35 15.10 12.59
CA PRO A 47 2.33 14.06 12.41
C PRO A 47 1.80 13.98 10.97
N GLN A 48 1.65 15.13 10.31
CA GLN A 48 1.16 15.24 8.93
C GLN A 48 2.15 14.66 7.92
N GLU A 49 3.45 14.91 8.07
CA GLU A 49 4.48 14.34 7.20
C GLU A 49 4.56 12.82 7.37
N LEU A 50 4.52 12.34 8.62
CA LEU A 50 4.57 10.92 8.90
C LEU A 50 3.34 10.19 8.34
N ILE A 51 2.12 10.69 8.57
CA ILE A 51 0.90 10.04 8.05
C ILE A 51 0.86 10.07 6.52
N THR A 52 1.30 11.17 5.89
CA THR A 52 1.35 11.27 4.42
C THR A 52 2.32 10.24 3.85
N LYS A 53 3.50 10.08 4.47
CA LYS A 53 4.49 9.07 4.07
C LYS A 53 3.93 7.66 4.22
N LEU A 54 3.37 7.33 5.38
CA LEU A 54 2.83 6.00 5.66
C LEU A 54 1.68 5.68 4.69
N LEU A 55 0.75 6.61 4.51
CA LEU A 55 -0.36 6.46 3.59
C LEU A 55 0.11 6.22 2.15
N GLY A 56 1.12 6.97 1.69
CA GLY A 56 1.73 6.77 0.37
C GLY A 56 2.36 5.39 0.21
N GLN A 57 3.11 4.92 1.22
CA GLN A 57 3.73 3.59 1.22
C GLN A 57 2.68 2.48 1.19
N THR A 58 1.62 2.61 2.00
CA THR A 58 0.52 1.64 2.06
C THR A 58 -0.24 1.59 0.74
N ILE A 59 -0.61 2.75 0.17
CA ILE A 59 -1.31 2.79 -1.12
C ILE A 59 -0.45 2.18 -2.22
N GLN A 60 0.86 2.46 -2.25
CA GLN A 60 1.75 1.89 -3.26
C GLN A 60 1.82 0.37 -3.14
N ALA A 61 1.88 -0.18 -1.92
CA ALA A 61 1.89 -1.62 -1.70
C ALA A 61 0.58 -2.30 -2.12
N PHE A 62 -0.56 -1.60 -2.05
CA PHE A 62 -1.83 -2.10 -2.59
C PHE A 62 -1.93 -1.97 -4.12
N ALA A 63 -1.35 -0.92 -4.69
CA ALA A 63 -1.41 -0.67 -6.13
C ALA A 63 -0.43 -1.55 -6.93
N ASP A 64 0.75 -1.78 -6.36
CA ASP A 64 1.80 -2.61 -6.94
C ASP A 64 2.06 -3.79 -5.99
N ASP A 65 1.05 -4.64 -5.74
CA ASP A 65 1.26 -5.85 -4.94
C ASP A 65 2.13 -6.83 -5.75
N PRO A 66 3.42 -7.00 -5.41
CA PRO A 66 4.29 -7.88 -6.18
C PRO A 66 3.91 -9.36 -6.00
N LEU A 67 3.02 -9.67 -5.06
CA LEU A 67 2.53 -11.02 -4.80
C LEU A 67 1.25 -11.34 -5.57
N GLU A 68 0.63 -10.35 -6.23
CA GLU A 68 -0.62 -10.54 -6.98
C GLU A 68 -0.45 -11.61 -8.08
N GLU A 69 0.67 -11.59 -8.81
CA GLU A 69 0.96 -12.57 -9.86
C GLU A 69 1.13 -14.01 -9.33
N PHE A 70 1.41 -14.16 -8.03
CA PHE A 70 1.60 -15.45 -7.39
C PHE A 70 0.29 -16.07 -6.86
N ILE A 71 -0.81 -15.32 -6.86
CA ILE A 71 -2.13 -15.84 -6.46
C ILE A 71 -2.53 -16.97 -7.41
N GLY A 72 -2.53 -18.20 -6.89
CA GLY A 72 -2.84 -19.40 -7.68
C GLY A 72 -1.74 -19.83 -8.66
N ALA A 73 -0.57 -19.20 -8.65
CA ALA A 73 0.56 -19.58 -9.51
C ALA A 73 1.17 -20.93 -9.12
N PHE A 74 1.04 -21.33 -7.86
CA PHE A 74 1.52 -22.62 -7.36
C PHE A 74 0.36 -23.61 -7.28
N GLN A 75 0.44 -24.65 -8.10
CA GLN A 75 -0.40 -25.83 -7.94
C GLN A 75 0.28 -26.78 -6.96
N SER A 76 -0.45 -27.17 -5.92
CA SER A 76 -0.01 -28.17 -4.95
C SER A 76 -1.01 -29.30 -4.95
N ASP A 77 -0.52 -30.53 -4.92
CA ASP A 77 -1.35 -31.73 -4.71
C ASP A 77 -1.82 -31.85 -3.25
N ILE A 78 -1.44 -30.90 -2.38
CA ILE A 78 -1.85 -30.81 -0.98
C ILE A 78 -3.03 -29.82 -0.89
N PRO A 79 -4.28 -30.31 -0.82
CA PRO A 79 -5.48 -29.49 -0.98
C PRO A 79 -5.74 -28.50 0.17
N ASP A 80 -5.09 -28.71 1.32
CA ASP A 80 -5.28 -27.94 2.55
C ASP A 80 -4.00 -27.25 3.03
N TRP A 81 -2.98 -27.14 2.16
CA TRP A 81 -1.68 -26.55 2.50
C TRP A 81 -1.81 -25.18 3.17
N GLY A 82 -2.66 -24.28 2.64
CA GLY A 82 -2.86 -22.96 3.23
C GLY A 82 -3.34 -22.98 4.68
N ALA A 83 -4.22 -23.92 5.03
CA ALA A 83 -4.78 -24.04 6.37
C ALA A 83 -3.87 -24.82 7.34
N ASN A 84 -3.02 -25.70 6.81
CA ASN A 84 -2.19 -26.61 7.60
C ASN A 84 -0.68 -26.40 7.39
N HIS A 85 -0.26 -25.26 6.84
CA HIS A 85 1.13 -25.01 6.46
C HIS A 85 2.10 -25.20 7.65
N ASP A 86 1.76 -24.71 8.84
CA ASP A 86 2.58 -24.89 10.05
C ASP A 86 2.81 -26.36 10.40
N ARG A 87 1.77 -27.19 10.28
CA ARG A 87 1.87 -28.63 10.56
C ARG A 87 2.79 -29.32 9.56
N TYR A 88 2.63 -29.04 8.28
CA TYR A 88 3.43 -29.65 7.23
C TYR A 88 4.90 -29.20 7.29
N LEU A 89 5.14 -27.91 7.55
CA LEU A 89 6.50 -27.40 7.77
C LEU A 89 7.14 -28.04 9.01
N GLY A 90 6.39 -28.18 10.11
CA GLY A 90 6.88 -28.85 11.31
C GLY A 90 7.20 -30.33 11.10
N GLN A 91 6.38 -31.04 10.32
CA GLN A 91 6.62 -32.43 9.94
C GLN A 91 7.91 -32.55 9.11
N GLU A 92 8.06 -31.72 8.07
CA GLU A 92 9.25 -31.73 7.21
C GLU A 92 10.54 -31.45 7.99
N LEU A 93 10.48 -30.53 8.96
CA LEU A 93 11.60 -30.28 9.85
C LEU A 93 11.93 -31.53 10.67
N LEU A 94 10.96 -32.14 11.36
CA LEU A 94 11.23 -33.32 12.19
C LEU A 94 11.72 -34.53 11.39
N GLU A 95 11.19 -34.75 10.20
CA GLU A 95 11.44 -35.96 9.41
C GLU A 95 12.71 -35.86 8.57
N ASN A 96 13.01 -34.68 8.01
CA ASN A 96 14.07 -34.52 7.01
C ASN A 96 15.18 -33.54 7.42
N HIS A 97 15.00 -32.76 8.49
CA HIS A 97 16.02 -31.82 8.99
C HIS A 97 16.24 -32.04 10.49
N ASN A 98 17.27 -32.79 10.85
CA ASN A 98 17.58 -33.12 12.23
C ASN A 98 17.86 -31.86 13.08
N VAL A 99 16.81 -31.27 13.68
CA VAL A 99 16.85 -30.14 14.61
C VAL A 99 16.96 -30.62 16.05
#